data_AF-A0A430AKQ7-F1
#
_entry.id   AF-A0A430AKQ7-F1
#
_cell.length_a   1.000
_cell.length_b   1.000
_cell.length_c   1.000
_cell.angle_alpha   90.00
_cell.angle_beta   90.00
_cell.angle_gamma   90.00
#
_symmetry.space_group_name_H-M   'P 1'
#
loop_
_entity.id
_entity.type
_entity.pdbx_description
1 polymer ?
#
loop_
_entity_poly.entity_id
_entity_poly.type
_entity_poly.pdbx_seq_one_letter_code
_entity_poly.pdbx_strand_id
1 'polypeptide(L)' 'MYWLDKFKEDYNFKSNYVLSKKSGVYESTISMMIKKQTKCENLKFHTALKFAKAASIPVDELEKYFDSEKNTLEKEE' A
#
# COMPACT_ATOMS: atom_id res chain seq x y z
N MET A 1 -6.25 4.08 -10.92
CA MET A 1 -6.43 4.31 -9.46
C MET A 1 -5.08 4.07 -8.78
N TYR A 2 -4.68 4.86 -7.77
CA TYR A 2 -3.37 4.68 -7.13
C TYR A 2 -3.35 3.45 -6.24
N TRP A 3 -2.25 2.67 -6.25
CA TRP A 3 -2.17 1.37 -5.55
C TRP A 3 -2.50 1.47 -4.06
N LEU A 4 -2.15 2.58 -3.40
CA LEU A 4 -2.45 2.75 -1.97
C LEU A 4 -3.93 3.05 -1.73
N ASP A 5 -4.61 3.69 -2.68
CA ASP A 5 -6.06 3.85 -2.64
C ASP A 5 -6.76 2.50 -2.85
N LYS A 6 -6.26 1.69 -3.79
CA LYS A 6 -6.77 0.32 -4.02
C LYS A 6 -6.53 -0.58 -2.82
N PHE A 7 -5.33 -0.55 -2.24
CA PHE A 7 -4.98 -1.25 -1.01
C PHE A 7 -5.90 -0.85 0.15
N LYS A 8 -6.24 0.44 0.24
CA LYS A 8 -7.20 0.89 1.25
C LYS A 8 -8.59 0.30 1.03
N GLU A 9 -9.07 0.21 -0.20
CA GLU A 9 -10.36 -0.39 -0.52
C GLU A 9 -10.37 -1.90 -0.26
N ASP A 10 -9.39 -2.63 -0.79
CA ASP A 10 -9.27 -4.09 -0.70
C ASP A 10 -9.22 -4.58 0.75
N TYR A 11 -8.56 -3.82 1.64
CA TYR A 11 -8.41 -4.15 3.05
C TYR A 11 -9.29 -3.29 3.97
N ASN A 12 -10.30 -2.62 3.41
CA ASN A 12 -11.34 -1.88 4.13
C ASN A 12 -10.81 -0.77 5.08
N PHE A 13 -9.73 -0.10 4.68
CA PHE A 13 -9.21 1.10 5.32
C PHE A 13 -9.90 2.35 4.78
N LYS A 14 -10.88 2.87 5.53
CA LYS A 14 -11.73 4.00 5.11
C LYS A 14 -11.02 5.35 4.97
N SER A 15 -9.79 5.49 5.47
CA SER A 15 -9.02 6.74 5.38
C SER A 15 -7.54 6.53 5.66
N ASN A 16 -6.71 7.52 5.30
CA ASN A 16 -5.30 7.54 5.64
C ASN A 16 -5.08 7.51 7.17
N TYR A 17 -5.95 8.16 7.94
CA TYR A 17 -5.96 8.09 9.40
C TYR A 17 -6.14 6.66 9.92
N VAL A 18 -7.11 5.91 9.38
CA VAL A 18 -7.37 4.52 9.81
C VAL A 18 -6.18 3.63 9.46
N LEU A 19 -5.63 3.75 8.26
CA LEU A 19 -4.43 3.03 7.85
C LEU A 19 -3.22 3.39 8.72
N SER A 20 -3.04 4.68 9.03
CA SER A 20 -1.99 5.18 9.92
C SER A 20 -2.08 4.55 11.32
N LYS A 21 -3.27 4.54 11.91
CA LYS A 21 -3.51 3.94 13.24
C LYS A 21 -3.23 2.44 13.27
N LYS A 22 -3.64 1.70 12.25
CA LYS A 22 -3.44 0.24 12.19
C LYS A 22 -2.01 -0.16 11.85
N SER A 23 -1.34 0.57 10.95
CA SER A 23 0.02 0.26 10.48
C SER A 23 1.13 0.86 11.35
N GLY A 24 0.84 1.91 12.11
CA GLY A 24 1.88 2.68 12.80
C GLY A 24 2.80 3.43 11.83
N VAL A 25 2.34 3.68 10.61
CA VAL A 25 2.97 4.61 9.64
C VAL A 25 2.27 5.95 9.80
N TYR A 26 3.03 7.04 9.91
CA TYR A 26 2.42 8.37 10.07
C TYR A 26 1.55 8.73 8.88
N GLU A 27 0.39 9.34 9.17
CA GLU A 27 -0.54 9.81 8.14
C GLU A 27 0.12 10.79 7.16
N SER A 28 1.04 11.64 7.63
CA SER A 28 1.84 12.52 6.77
C SER A 28 2.70 11.75 5.77
N THR A 29 3.23 10.59 6.16
CA THR A 29 4.00 9.70 5.27
C THR A 29 3.10 9.09 4.21
N ILE A 30 1.91 8.62 4.60
CA ILE A 30 0.89 8.08 3.69
C ILE A 30 0.47 9.15 2.67
N SER A 31 0.12 10.35 3.14
CA SER A 31 -0.25 11.47 2.29
C SER A 31 0.90 11.91 1.37
N MET A 32 2.15 11.87 1.83
CA MET A 32 3.31 12.14 0.98
C MET A 32 3.48 11.09 -0.12
N MET A 33 3.27 9.80 0.18
CA MET A 33 3.36 8.72 -0.82
C MET A 33 2.31 8.90 -1.91
N ILE A 34 1.05 9.21 -1.53
CA ILE A 34 -0.02 9.52 -2.49
C ILE A 34 0.34 10.74 -3.34
N LYS A 35 0.76 11.84 -2.71
CA LYS A 35 1.11 13.07 -3.42
C LYS A 35 2.27 12.89 -4.40
N LYS A 36 3.28 12.09 -4.03
CA LYS A 36 4.44 11.78 -4.87
C LYS A 36 4.20 10.63 -5.84
N GLN A 37 3.02 10.01 -5.81
CA GLN A 37 2.71 8.78 -6.55
C GLN A 37 3.82 7.73 -6.41
N THR A 38 4.27 7.50 -5.17
CA THR A 38 5.34 6.54 -4.90
C THR A 38 4.92 5.16 -5.36
N LYS A 39 5.58 4.60 -6.38
CA LYS A 39 5.33 3.23 -6.83
C LYS A 39 5.55 2.23 -5.69
N CYS A 40 4.79 1.12 -5.70
CA CYS A 40 4.90 0.06 -4.70
C CYS A 40 6.34 -0.49 -4.56
N GLU A 41 7.07 -0.61 -5.67
CA GLU A 41 8.49 -1.04 -5.72
C GLU A 41 9.45 -0.14 -4.91
N ASN A 42 9.09 1.14 -4.73
CA ASN A 42 9.90 2.12 -4.01
C ASN A 42 9.52 2.22 -2.53
N LEU A 43 8.58 1.39 -2.07
CA LEU A 43 8.20 1.34 -0.66
C LEU A 43 9.33 0.73 0.17
N LYS A 44 9.72 1.40 1.24
CA LYS A 44 10.69 0.81 2.19
C LYS A 44 10.12 -0.49 2.75
N PHE A 45 10.94 -1.55 2.78
CA PHE A 45 10.55 -2.87 3.28
C PHE A 45 9.85 -2.82 4.65
N HIS A 46 10.38 -2.04 5.60
CA HIS A 46 9.76 -1.91 6.92
C HIS A 46 8.35 -1.27 6.88
N THR A 47 8.10 -0.34 5.95
CA THR A 47 6.76 0.22 5.72
C THR A 47 5.83 -0.82 5.10
N ALA A 48 6.33 -1.64 4.17
CA ALA A 48 5.59 -2.76 3.60
C ALA A 48 5.14 -3.74 4.69
N LEU A 49 6.06 -4.14 5.57
CA LEU A 49 5.74 -5.01 6.72
C LEU A 49 4.66 -4.43 7.63
N LYS A 50 4.71 -3.12 7.89
CA LYS A 50 3.69 -2.42 8.67
C LYS A 50 2.32 -2.45 8.00
N PHE A 51 2.26 -2.33 6.68
CA PHE A 51 1.01 -2.45 5.92
C PHE A 51 0.49 -3.88 5.88
N ALA A 52 1.33 -4.88 5.63
CA ALA A 52 0.95 -6.30 5.72
C ALA A 52 0.35 -6.62 7.10
N LYS A 53 1.03 -6.19 8.17
CA LYS A 53 0.55 -6.38 9.54
C LYS A 53 -0.78 -5.67 9.81
N ALA A 54 -0.98 -4.47 9.25
CA ALA A 54 -2.24 -3.72 9.40
C ALA A 54 -3.41 -4.40 8.67
N ALA A 55 -3.13 -5.03 7.53
CA ALA A 55 -4.07 -5.79 6.72
C ALA A 55 -4.27 -7.22 7.22
N SER A 56 -3.51 -7.66 8.24
CA SER A 56 -3.51 -9.02 8.75
C SER A 56 -3.19 -10.07 7.68
N ILE A 57 -2.37 -9.72 6.70
CA ILE A 57 -1.89 -10.63 5.64
C ILE A 57 -0.42 -10.97 5.87
N PRO A 58 0.02 -12.17 5.46
CA PRO A 58 1.43 -12.49 5.44
C PRO A 58 2.17 -11.70 4.34
N VAL A 59 3.48 -11.54 4.51
CA VAL A 59 4.30 -10.66 3.66
C VAL A 59 4.36 -11.14 2.21
N ASP A 60 4.30 -12.45 1.99
CA ASP A 60 4.26 -13.06 0.66
C ASP A 60 2.97 -12.72 -0.10
N GLU A 61 1.85 -12.55 0.60
CA GLU A 61 0.61 -12.07 -0.03
C GLU A 61 0.69 -10.59 -0.39
N LEU A 62 1.37 -9.78 0.43
CA LEU A 62 1.65 -8.39 0.09
C LEU A 62 2.57 -8.28 -1.15
N GLU A 63 3.56 -9.16 -1.27
CA GLU A 63 4.45 -9.23 -2.43
C GLU A 63 3.67 -9.58 -3.71
N LYS A 64 2.83 -10.62 -3.66
CA LYS A 64 1.92 -10.99 -4.78
C LYS A 64 0.99 -9.82 -5.15
N TYR A 65 0.50 -9.07 -4.17
CA TYR A 65 -0.32 -7.89 -4.40
C TYR A 65 0.45 -6.82 -5.19
N PHE A 66 1.68 -6.52 -4.78
CA PHE A 66 2.52 -5.54 -5.49
C PHE A 66 2.90 -6.01 -6.91
N ASP A 67 3.15 -7.30 -7.10
CA ASP A 67 3.42 -7.87 -8.43
C ASP A 67 2.18 -7.80 -9.34
N SER A 68 0.99 -8.03 -8.80
CA SER A 68 -0.27 -7.92 -9.56
C SER A 68 -0.55 -6.49 -10.02
N GLU A 69 -0.21 -5.50 -9.19
CA GLU A 69 -0.31 -4.08 -9.56
C GLU A 69 0.69 -3.72 -10.67
N LYS A 70 1.91 -4.28 -10.62
CA LYS A 70 2.91 -4.09 -11.68
C LYS A 70 2.43 -4.67 -13.02
N ASN A 71 1.86 -5.88 -13.00
CA ASN A 71 1.39 -6.57 -14.20
C ASN A 71 0.15 -5.89 -14.83
N THR A 72 -0.64 -5.18 -14.03
CA THR A 72 -1.80 -4.42 -14.53
C THR A 72 -1.37 -3.18 -15.32
N LEU A 73 -0.23 -2.58 -14.97
CA LEU A 73 0.34 -1.43 -15.68
C LEU A 73 1.02 -1.84 -17.00
N GLU A 74 1.60 -3.04 -17.08
CA GLU A 74 2.28 -3.54 -18.29
C GLU A 74 1.32 -4.03 -19.40
N LYS A 75 0.03 -4.22 -19.09
CA LYS A 75 -0.99 -4.65 -20.07
C LYS A 75 -1.74 -3.50 -20.74
N GLU A 76 -1.50 -2.27 -20.31
CA GLU A 76 -2.07 -1.06 -20.91
C GLU A 76 -1.07 -0.31 -21.82
N GLU A 77 0.13 -0.88 -22.07
CA GLU A 77 1.12 -0.39 -23.05
C GLU A 77 1.08 -1.16 -24.39
#